data_AF-A0AAV4LUQ1-F1
#
_entry.id   AF-A0AAV4LUQ1-F1
#
_cell.length_a   1.000
_cell.length_b   1.000
_cell.length_c   1.000
_cell.angle_alpha   90.00
_cell.angle_beta   90.00
_cell.angle_gamma   90.00
#
_symmetry.space_group_name_H-M   'P 1'
#
loop_
_entity.id
_entity.type
_entity.pdbx_description
1 polymer ?
#
loop_
_entity_poly.entity_id
_entity_poly.type
_entity_poly.pdbx_seq_one_letter_code
_entity_poly.pdbx_strand_id
1 'polypeptide(L)'
;MEPAENGELIYALPTEGQPDCVKVFPYHLFPAAVDETLKDTIIAATYNYDEVARVRSGGLHALNPCRPLRAYVITKCHITAARLLEGNGGHESAPGIAVTTESLPGVLSCSWIRTPDYYGATCITSDLSVHTFKVEADSSNCDEDRAVCLHERYELFLENSSDAVGLSLTPYECSTSLFAVTASDGTVYVVEEGLVSHKWYGAMKLNPSGLRKAHEVETWSSTFQPGNPNILLTGADDSRIKVFDRRLGVAPQHTLHW
;
A
#
# COMPACT_ATOMS: atom_id res chain seq x y z
N MET A 1 0.00 -41.05 9.27
CA MET A 1 0.13 -40.44 7.94
C MET A 1 -0.21 -38.99 8.15
N GLU A 2 0.81 -38.14 8.29
CA GLU A 2 0.58 -36.70 8.47
C GLU A 2 -0.08 -36.15 7.21
N PRO A 3 -1.06 -35.24 7.33
CA PRO A 3 -1.63 -34.62 6.16
C PRO A 3 -0.52 -33.83 5.45
N ALA A 4 -0.39 -34.03 4.14
CA ALA A 4 0.34 -33.13 3.27
C ALA A 4 -0.46 -31.80 3.21
N GLU A 5 -0.37 -31.01 4.28
CA GLU A 5 -1.23 -29.85 4.55
C GLU A 5 -0.54 -28.52 4.20
N ASN A 6 0.41 -28.56 3.26
CA ASN A 6 0.99 -27.34 2.72
C ASN A 6 0.04 -26.80 1.64
N GLY A 7 -0.48 -25.60 1.84
CA GLY A 7 -1.33 -24.91 0.86
C GLY A 7 -0.68 -24.94 -0.52
N GLU A 8 -1.49 -25.21 -1.54
CA GLU A 8 -1.01 -25.28 -2.91
C GLU A 8 -0.86 -23.87 -3.50
N LEU A 9 0.31 -23.58 -4.09
CA LEU A 9 0.53 -22.36 -4.85
C LEU A 9 -0.38 -22.36 -6.08
N ILE A 10 -1.38 -21.49 -6.10
CA ILE A 10 -2.31 -21.39 -7.24
C ILE A 10 -1.74 -20.53 -8.36
N TYR A 11 -1.11 -19.41 -7.99
CA TYR A 11 -0.53 -18.46 -8.94
C TYR A 11 0.62 -17.70 -8.27
N ALA A 12 1.71 -17.50 -9.00
CA ALA A 12 2.81 -16.61 -8.62
C ALA A 12 2.88 -15.47 -9.63
N LEU A 13 2.73 -14.24 -9.16
CA LEU A 13 2.93 -13.06 -9.99
C LEU A 13 4.43 -12.73 -10.02
N PRO A 14 5.10 -12.79 -11.18
CA PRO A 14 6.46 -12.28 -11.28
C PRO A 14 6.43 -10.76 -11.10
N THR A 15 7.13 -10.28 -10.08
CA THR A 15 7.33 -8.85 -9.84
C THR A 15 8.80 -8.50 -10.07
N GLU A 16 9.10 -7.31 -10.58
CA GLU A 16 10.47 -6.83 -10.75
C GLU A 16 11.13 -6.38 -9.43
N GLY A 17 10.42 -6.52 -8.30
CA GLY A 17 10.89 -6.17 -6.97
C GLY A 17 10.21 -6.96 -5.85
N GLN A 18 10.65 -6.71 -4.62
CA GLN A 18 10.08 -7.28 -3.41
C GLN A 18 8.68 -6.71 -3.17
N PRO A 19 7.65 -7.53 -2.90
CA PRO A 19 6.35 -7.04 -2.50
C PRO A 19 6.37 -6.64 -1.01
N ASP A 20 6.34 -5.33 -0.73
CA ASP A 20 6.44 -4.81 0.65
C ASP A 20 5.08 -4.49 1.28
N CYS A 21 4.06 -4.23 0.46
CA CYS A 21 2.72 -3.95 0.97
C CYS A 21 1.64 -4.54 0.06
N VAL A 22 0.73 -5.31 0.63
CA VAL A 22 -0.41 -5.91 -0.09
C VAL A 22 -1.70 -5.56 0.65
N LYS A 23 -2.70 -5.07 -0.08
CA LYS A 23 -3.99 -4.65 0.48
C LYS A 23 -5.15 -5.18 -0.36
N VAL A 24 -6.07 -5.89 0.28
CA VAL A 24 -7.34 -6.29 -0.31
C VAL A 24 -8.31 -5.11 -0.28
N PHE A 25 -9.12 -4.94 -1.31
CA PHE A 25 -10.17 -3.94 -1.38
C PHE A 25 -11.12 -4.06 -0.17
N PRO A 26 -11.24 -3.03 0.67
CA PRO A 26 -11.97 -3.11 1.93
C PRO A 26 -13.47 -2.91 1.71
N TYR A 27 -14.11 -3.82 0.97
CA TYR A 27 -15.51 -3.73 0.56
C TYR A 27 -16.50 -3.52 1.73
N HIS A 28 -16.15 -3.97 2.94
CA HIS A 28 -16.97 -3.82 4.14
C HIS A 28 -16.90 -2.42 4.78
N LEU A 29 -15.87 -1.63 4.47
CA LEU A 29 -15.69 -0.26 4.97
C LEU A 29 -16.34 0.78 4.04
N PHE A 30 -16.67 0.40 2.81
CA PHE A 30 -17.31 1.28 1.83
C PHE A 30 -18.82 0.97 1.79
N PRO A 31 -19.72 1.85 2.28
CA PRO A 31 -21.16 1.58 2.30
C PRO A 31 -21.82 1.37 0.92
N ALA A 32 -22.93 0.62 0.96
CA ALA A 32 -23.90 0.06 -0.02
C ALA A 32 -24.02 0.56 -1.49
N ALA A 33 -23.38 1.64 -1.91
CA ALA A 33 -23.21 1.98 -3.34
C ALA A 33 -21.82 1.52 -3.81
N VAL A 34 -21.39 0.35 -3.34
CA VAL A 34 -20.08 -0.21 -3.66
C VAL A 34 -20.08 -0.58 -5.12
N ASP A 35 -19.04 -0.13 -5.82
CA ASP A 35 -18.73 -0.67 -7.12
C ASP A 35 -18.32 -2.13 -6.92
N GLU A 36 -19.29 -3.05 -7.02
CA GLU A 36 -19.08 -4.49 -6.92
C GLU A 36 -18.05 -5.00 -7.94
N THR A 37 -17.70 -4.21 -8.95
CA THR A 37 -16.66 -4.57 -9.91
C THR A 37 -15.25 -4.53 -9.32
N LEU A 38 -15.04 -3.80 -8.22
CA LEU A 38 -13.77 -3.76 -7.49
C LEU A 38 -13.71 -4.78 -6.34
N LYS A 39 -14.79 -5.53 -6.11
CA LYS A 39 -14.80 -6.59 -5.12
C LYS A 39 -13.70 -7.59 -5.45
N ASP A 40 -13.01 -8.03 -4.40
CA ASP A 40 -11.88 -8.96 -4.47
C ASP A 40 -10.61 -8.40 -5.12
N THR A 41 -10.59 -7.13 -5.56
CA THR A 41 -9.38 -6.49 -6.08
C THR A 41 -8.30 -6.38 -4.98
N ILE A 42 -7.05 -6.60 -5.38
CA ILE A 42 -5.86 -6.47 -4.55
C ILE A 42 -4.97 -5.40 -5.17
N ILE A 43 -4.41 -4.53 -4.33
CA ILE A 43 -3.26 -3.72 -4.69
C ILE A 43 -2.01 -4.27 -4.00
N ALA A 44 -0.89 -4.25 -4.71
CA ALA A 44 0.41 -4.63 -4.19
C ALA A 44 1.45 -3.58 -4.58
N ALA A 45 2.22 -3.13 -3.60
CA ALA A 45 3.35 -2.24 -3.80
C ALA A 45 4.64 -3.06 -3.85
N THR A 46 5.53 -2.70 -4.78
CA THR A 46 6.83 -3.35 -4.93
C THR A 46 7.96 -2.34 -4.86
N TYR A 47 9.07 -2.78 -4.28
CA TYR A 47 10.31 -2.02 -4.19
C TYR A 47 11.51 -2.90 -4.54
N ASN A 48 12.46 -2.31 -5.22
CA ASN A 48 13.75 -2.89 -5.54
C ASN A 48 14.84 -1.82 -5.45
N TYR A 49 15.97 -2.17 -4.88
CA TYR A 49 17.15 -1.32 -4.81
C TYR A 49 18.32 -2.00 -5.50
N ASP A 50 18.73 -1.43 -6.64
CA ASP A 50 19.98 -1.81 -7.28
C ASP A 50 21.12 -1.09 -6.57
N GLU A 51 21.88 -1.83 -5.74
CA GLU A 51 23.02 -1.29 -5.00
C GLU A 51 24.14 -0.78 -5.91
N VAL A 52 24.33 -1.39 -7.09
CA VAL A 52 25.38 -1.05 -8.04
C VAL A 52 25.04 0.25 -8.76
N ALA A 53 23.81 0.34 -9.29
CA ALA A 53 23.33 1.54 -9.98
C ALA A 53 22.92 2.66 -9.00
N ARG A 54 22.69 2.31 -7.72
CA ARG A 54 22.05 3.15 -6.70
C ARG A 54 20.68 3.67 -7.16
N VAL A 55 19.94 2.82 -7.86
CA VAL A 55 18.62 3.14 -8.42
C VAL A 55 17.55 2.39 -7.64
N ARG A 56 16.50 3.11 -7.26
CA ARG A 56 15.30 2.55 -6.66
C ARG A 56 14.24 2.38 -7.75
N SER A 57 13.56 1.24 -7.76
CA SER A 57 12.56 0.89 -8.77
C SER A 57 11.44 0.06 -8.14
N GLY A 58 10.33 -0.09 -8.85
CA GLY A 58 9.19 -0.89 -8.43
C GLY A 58 7.90 -0.27 -8.93
N GLY A 59 6.81 -0.46 -8.20
CA GLY A 59 5.53 0.03 -8.70
C GLY A 59 4.34 -0.29 -7.83
N LEU A 60 3.18 0.06 -8.37
CA LEU A 60 1.88 -0.30 -7.83
C LEU A 60 1.20 -1.26 -8.82
N HIS A 61 0.85 -2.44 -8.34
CA HIS A 61 0.12 -3.44 -9.08
C HIS A 61 -1.33 -3.49 -8.60
N ALA A 62 -2.28 -3.60 -9.53
CA ALA A 62 -3.68 -3.87 -9.24
C ALA A 62 -4.12 -5.14 -10.00
N LEU A 63 -4.75 -6.05 -9.28
CA LEU A 63 -5.24 -7.32 -9.84
C LEU A 63 -6.54 -7.75 -9.18
N ASN A 64 -7.40 -8.47 -9.92
CA ASN A 64 -8.60 -9.09 -9.37
C ASN A 64 -8.55 -10.61 -9.58
N PRO A 65 -8.09 -11.38 -8.57
CA PRO A 65 -7.87 -12.81 -8.72
C PRO A 65 -9.16 -13.65 -8.66
N CYS A 66 -10.23 -13.16 -8.04
CA CYS A 66 -11.34 -14.03 -7.63
C CYS A 66 -12.20 -14.57 -8.78
N ARG A 67 -12.25 -13.90 -9.94
CA ARG A 67 -12.99 -14.44 -11.09
C ARG A 67 -12.26 -15.63 -11.74
N PRO A 68 -10.99 -15.48 -12.16
CA PRO A 68 -10.18 -16.60 -12.64
C PRO A 68 -10.07 -17.75 -11.62
N LEU A 69 -9.88 -17.42 -10.32
CA LEU A 69 -9.68 -18.44 -9.29
C LEU A 69 -10.94 -19.23 -8.96
N ARG A 70 -12.13 -18.60 -8.93
CA ARG A 70 -13.39 -19.34 -8.73
C ARG A 70 -13.62 -20.34 -9.86
N ALA A 71 -13.36 -19.93 -11.10
CA ALA A 71 -13.40 -20.83 -12.26
C ALA A 71 -12.35 -21.94 -12.13
N TYR A 72 -11.12 -21.62 -11.70
CA TYR A 72 -10.06 -22.62 -11.51
C TYR A 72 -10.40 -23.67 -10.46
N VAL A 73 -10.90 -23.27 -9.29
CA VAL A 73 -11.24 -24.20 -8.19
C VAL A 73 -12.35 -25.15 -8.63
N ILE A 74 -13.39 -24.64 -9.30
CA ILE A 74 -14.48 -25.46 -9.82
C ILE A 74 -13.95 -26.46 -10.85
N THR A 75 -13.20 -25.97 -11.84
CA THR A 75 -12.64 -26.79 -12.92
C THR A 75 -11.68 -27.85 -12.39
N LYS A 76 -10.81 -27.51 -11.44
CA LYS A 76 -9.90 -28.46 -10.80
C LYS A 76 -10.63 -29.54 -10.00
N CYS A 77 -11.71 -29.21 -9.29
CA CYS A 77 -12.55 -30.22 -8.62
C CYS A 77 -13.13 -31.22 -9.64
N HIS A 78 -13.64 -30.73 -10.77
CA HIS A 78 -14.18 -31.59 -11.83
C HIS A 78 -13.09 -32.42 -12.52
N ILE A 79 -11.92 -31.83 -12.80
CA ILE A 79 -10.81 -32.49 -13.47
C ILE A 79 -10.13 -33.50 -12.56
N THR A 80 -9.98 -33.23 -11.27
CA THR A 80 -9.46 -34.20 -10.30
C THR A 80 -10.40 -35.40 -10.19
N ALA A 81 -11.72 -35.17 -10.20
CA ALA A 81 -12.72 -36.25 -10.24
C ALA A 81 -12.63 -37.07 -11.55
N ALA A 82 -12.43 -36.42 -12.70
CA ALA A 82 -12.26 -37.09 -13.99
C ALA A 82 -10.92 -37.84 -14.11
N ARG A 83 -9.82 -37.29 -13.60
CA ARG A 83 -8.48 -37.91 -13.62
C ARG A 83 -8.37 -39.10 -12.67
N LEU A 84 -9.07 -39.08 -11.53
CA LEU A 84 -9.23 -40.26 -10.68
C LEU A 84 -9.94 -41.41 -11.43
N LEU A 85 -10.72 -41.09 -12.47
CA LEU A 85 -11.39 -42.07 -13.32
C LEU A 85 -10.55 -42.47 -14.56
N GLU A 86 -9.67 -41.60 -15.08
CA GLU A 86 -9.02 -41.79 -16.39
C GLU A 86 -7.48 -41.88 -16.41
N GLY A 87 -6.79 -41.71 -15.27
CA GLY A 87 -5.39 -42.15 -15.12
C GLY A 87 -4.31 -41.41 -15.92
N ASN A 88 -4.58 -40.23 -16.49
CA ASN A 88 -3.60 -39.47 -17.28
C ASN A 88 -3.25 -38.10 -16.66
N GLY A 89 -1.94 -37.83 -16.51
CA GLY A 89 -1.37 -36.67 -15.83
C GLY A 89 -0.81 -35.59 -16.76
N GLY A 90 -1.67 -34.82 -17.43
CA GLY A 90 -1.27 -33.60 -18.13
C GLY A 90 -1.14 -32.40 -17.17
N HIS A 91 -0.12 -31.56 -17.34
CA HIS A 91 -0.03 -30.27 -16.65
C HIS A 91 -1.00 -29.26 -17.29
N GLU A 92 -1.88 -28.66 -16.49
CA GLU A 92 -2.77 -27.57 -16.93
C GLU A 92 -2.14 -26.22 -16.61
N SER A 93 -2.27 -25.28 -17.56
CA SER A 93 -1.93 -23.87 -17.35
C SER A 93 -3.02 -23.20 -16.51
N ALA A 94 -2.63 -22.58 -15.40
CA ALA A 94 -3.54 -21.78 -14.58
C ALA A 94 -4.17 -20.63 -15.40
N PRO A 95 -5.41 -20.21 -15.09
CA PRO A 95 -6.05 -19.10 -15.79
C PRO A 95 -5.27 -17.80 -15.56
N GLY A 96 -5.20 -16.98 -16.61
CA GLY A 96 -4.46 -15.73 -16.60
C GLY A 96 -5.12 -14.73 -15.64
N ILE A 97 -4.38 -14.29 -14.63
CA ILE A 97 -4.80 -13.16 -13.79
C ILE A 97 -4.39 -11.88 -14.52
N ALA A 98 -5.38 -11.05 -14.86
CA ALA A 98 -5.10 -9.72 -15.40
C ALA A 98 -4.46 -8.84 -14.31
N VAL A 99 -3.30 -8.27 -14.62
CA VAL A 99 -2.56 -7.37 -13.73
C VAL A 99 -2.26 -6.08 -14.47
N THR A 100 -2.65 -4.96 -13.86
CA THR A 100 -2.22 -3.63 -14.30
C THR A 100 -1.13 -3.14 -13.36
N THR A 101 -0.08 -2.56 -13.94
CA THR A 101 1.10 -2.12 -13.22
C THR A 101 1.44 -0.69 -13.59
N GLU A 102 1.64 0.14 -12.56
CA GLU A 102 2.22 1.47 -12.70
C GLU A 102 3.66 1.44 -12.20
N SER A 103 4.59 1.79 -13.08
CA SER A 103 6.03 1.85 -12.76
C SER A 103 6.33 3.13 -12.01
N LEU A 104 6.93 3.01 -10.83
CA LEU A 104 7.26 4.13 -9.95
C LEU A 104 8.70 3.99 -9.43
N PRO A 105 9.26 5.00 -8.75
CA PRO A 105 10.58 4.92 -8.10
C PRO A 105 10.70 3.87 -6.97
N GLY A 106 9.87 2.83 -6.94
CA GLY A 106 9.74 1.87 -5.85
C GLY A 106 8.75 2.35 -4.79
N VAL A 107 7.89 1.45 -4.33
CA VAL A 107 6.77 1.75 -3.43
C VAL A 107 6.82 0.79 -2.25
N LEU A 108 6.97 1.32 -1.04
CA LEU A 108 7.01 0.52 0.20
C LEU A 108 5.66 0.46 0.90
N SER A 109 4.77 1.42 0.65
CA SER A 109 3.45 1.46 1.28
C SER A 109 2.38 2.02 0.36
N CYS A 110 1.24 1.33 0.34
CA CYS A 110 0.02 1.78 -0.32
C CYS A 110 -1.20 1.58 0.60
N SER A 111 -2.27 2.31 0.31
CA SER A 111 -3.56 2.16 0.96
C SER A 111 -4.68 2.41 -0.03
N TRP A 112 -5.79 1.69 0.19
CA TRP A 112 -7.07 2.06 -0.42
C TRP A 112 -7.55 3.39 0.14
N ILE A 113 -8.20 4.15 -0.73
CA ILE A 113 -8.86 5.40 -0.42
C ILE A 113 -10.24 5.46 -1.06
N ARG A 114 -11.08 6.34 -0.54
CA ARG A 114 -12.37 6.70 -1.09
C ARG A 114 -12.49 8.21 -1.15
N THR A 115 -12.87 8.70 -2.31
CA THR A 115 -13.30 10.09 -2.52
C THR A 115 -14.81 10.13 -2.74
N PRO A 116 -15.44 11.32 -2.78
CA PRO A 116 -16.85 11.43 -3.19
C PRO A 116 -17.12 10.84 -4.59
N ASP A 117 -16.13 10.89 -5.49
CA ASP A 117 -16.31 10.60 -6.90
C ASP A 117 -15.76 9.23 -7.32
N TYR A 118 -14.85 8.63 -6.54
CA TYR A 118 -14.19 7.39 -6.94
C TYR A 118 -13.53 6.61 -5.78
N TYR A 119 -13.25 5.33 -6.05
CA TYR A 119 -12.35 4.50 -5.26
C TYR A 119 -10.94 4.56 -5.85
N GLY A 120 -9.94 4.60 -4.97
CA GLY A 120 -8.57 4.78 -5.41
C GLY A 120 -7.56 4.03 -4.55
N ALA A 121 -6.32 4.10 -4.99
CA ALA A 121 -5.15 3.70 -4.23
C ALA A 121 -4.24 4.92 -4.10
N THR A 122 -3.68 5.12 -2.91
CA THR A 122 -2.63 6.11 -2.69
C THR A 122 -1.39 5.41 -2.16
N CYS A 123 -0.22 5.84 -2.58
CA CYS A 123 1.03 5.22 -2.20
C CYS A 123 2.16 6.23 -2.05
N ILE A 124 3.15 5.87 -1.25
CA ILE A 124 4.38 6.63 -1.04
C ILE A 124 5.54 5.91 -1.73
N THR A 125 6.31 6.64 -2.52
CA THR A 125 7.48 6.13 -3.22
C THR A 125 8.75 6.32 -2.41
N SER A 126 9.83 5.72 -2.91
CA SER A 126 11.13 5.81 -2.31
C SER A 126 11.86 7.15 -2.48
N ASP A 127 11.36 8.04 -3.34
CA ASP A 127 11.86 9.42 -3.52
C ASP A 127 10.96 10.46 -2.82
N LEU A 128 10.08 10.00 -1.93
CA LEU A 128 9.13 10.80 -1.16
C LEU A 128 8.07 11.53 -2.02
N SER A 129 7.64 10.93 -3.13
CA SER A 129 6.43 11.35 -3.84
C SER A 129 5.22 10.50 -3.42
N VAL A 130 4.10 11.17 -3.23
CA VAL A 130 2.81 10.54 -2.97
C VAL A 130 2.02 10.54 -4.26
N HIS A 131 1.68 9.35 -4.75
CA HIS A 131 0.85 9.18 -5.93
C HIS A 131 -0.54 8.70 -5.52
N THR A 132 -1.56 9.21 -6.21
CA THR A 132 -2.94 8.79 -6.02
C THR A 132 -3.55 8.40 -7.34
N PHE A 133 -4.07 7.18 -7.39
CA PHE A 133 -4.68 6.55 -8.55
C PHE A 133 -6.16 6.36 -8.30
N LYS A 134 -6.98 6.66 -9.31
CA LYS A 134 -8.34 6.13 -9.41
C LYS A 134 -8.24 4.68 -9.89
N VAL A 135 -8.97 3.79 -9.24
CA VAL A 135 -9.01 2.36 -9.56
C VAL A 135 -10.38 2.03 -10.12
N GLU A 136 -10.45 1.48 -11.34
CA GLU A 136 -11.71 1.14 -12.00
C GLU A 136 -11.62 -0.24 -12.64
N ALA A 137 -12.72 -0.98 -12.69
CA ALA A 137 -12.77 -2.15 -13.54
C ALA A 137 -12.89 -1.73 -15.00
N ASP A 138 -12.08 -2.34 -15.86
CA ASP A 138 -12.20 -2.17 -17.30
C ASP A 138 -13.52 -2.82 -17.78
N SER A 139 -14.43 -1.97 -18.28
CA SER A 139 -15.71 -2.39 -18.83
C SER A 139 -15.68 -2.54 -20.35
N SER A 140 -14.58 -2.15 -20.99
CA SER A 140 -14.43 -2.22 -22.45
C SER A 140 -14.14 -3.64 -22.94
N ASN A 141 -13.59 -4.49 -22.06
CA ASN A 141 -13.34 -5.88 -22.36
C ASN A 141 -14.61 -6.71 -22.11
N CYS A 142 -15.19 -7.26 -23.17
CA CYS A 142 -16.38 -8.10 -23.11
C CYS A 142 -16.12 -9.52 -22.57
N ASP A 143 -14.86 -9.90 -22.43
CA ASP A 143 -14.46 -11.15 -21.80
C ASP A 143 -14.59 -11.10 -20.27
N GLU A 144 -14.78 -12.26 -19.64
CA GLU A 144 -14.99 -12.39 -18.19
C GLU A 144 -13.80 -11.88 -17.34
N ASP A 145 -12.65 -11.69 -17.99
CA ASP A 145 -11.39 -11.15 -17.47
C ASP A 145 -11.43 -9.62 -17.41
N ARG A 146 -12.23 -9.09 -16.48
CA ARG A 146 -12.23 -7.65 -16.17
C ARG A 146 -10.89 -7.26 -15.56
N ALA A 147 -10.01 -6.70 -16.38
CA ALA A 147 -8.81 -6.03 -15.92
C ALA A 147 -9.20 -4.87 -14.99
N VAL A 148 -8.31 -4.51 -14.08
CA VAL A 148 -8.46 -3.33 -13.23
C VAL A 148 -7.52 -2.26 -13.78
N CYS A 149 -8.00 -1.06 -14.05
CA CYS A 149 -7.20 0.05 -14.54
C CYS A 149 -6.76 0.96 -13.39
N LEU A 150 -5.55 1.51 -13.51
CA LEU A 150 -5.02 2.56 -12.66
C LEU A 150 -4.98 3.86 -13.47
N HIS A 151 -5.57 4.92 -12.94
CA HIS A 151 -5.54 6.24 -13.56
C HIS A 151 -4.98 7.24 -12.56
N GLU A 152 -3.76 7.71 -12.78
CA GLU A 152 -3.15 8.72 -11.92
C GLU A 152 -4.01 10.00 -11.89
N ARG A 153 -4.23 10.52 -10.69
CA ARG A 153 -5.04 11.72 -10.44
C ARG A 153 -4.25 12.83 -9.81
N TYR A 154 -3.30 12.48 -8.95
CA TYR A 154 -2.59 13.44 -8.14
C TYR A 154 -1.21 12.92 -7.77
N GLU A 155 -0.25 13.83 -7.79
CA GLU A 155 1.13 13.62 -7.39
C GLU A 155 1.54 14.76 -6.43
N LEU A 156 2.17 14.41 -5.32
CA LEU A 156 2.72 15.35 -4.35
C LEU A 156 4.14 14.97 -3.99
N PHE A 157 5.06 15.89 -4.22
CA PHE A 157 6.44 15.76 -3.75
C PHE A 157 6.57 16.28 -2.33
N LEU A 158 7.02 15.42 -1.41
CA LEU A 158 7.40 15.85 -0.07
C LEU A 158 8.84 16.37 -0.10
N GLU A 159 9.12 17.38 0.72
CA GLU A 159 10.45 18.01 0.74
C GLU A 159 11.53 17.03 1.22
N ASN A 160 12.32 16.52 0.27
CA ASN A 160 13.38 15.54 0.50
C ASN A 160 14.72 16.23 0.80
N SER A 161 14.93 16.65 2.05
CA SER A 161 16.16 17.35 2.47
C SER A 161 17.37 16.42 2.72
N SER A 162 17.10 15.12 2.82
CA SER A 162 18.03 14.01 3.00
C SER A 162 17.75 13.03 1.84
N ASP A 163 18.59 12.05 1.51
CA ASP A 163 18.19 11.01 0.52
C ASP A 163 17.20 10.01 1.17
N ALA A 164 16.15 10.54 1.80
CA ALA A 164 15.20 9.77 2.58
C ALA A 164 14.24 9.01 1.67
N VAL A 165 13.81 7.87 2.19
CA VAL A 165 12.91 6.92 1.56
C VAL A 165 11.57 6.98 2.28
N GLY A 166 10.47 7.02 1.53
CA GLY A 166 9.14 6.93 2.10
C GLY A 166 8.83 5.51 2.54
N LEU A 167 8.51 5.33 3.82
CA LEU A 167 8.39 4.01 4.43
C LEU A 167 6.94 3.59 4.64
N SER A 168 6.12 4.47 5.23
CA SER A 168 4.69 4.19 5.42
C SER A 168 3.82 5.36 5.00
N LEU A 169 2.62 5.02 4.56
CA LEU A 169 1.54 5.97 4.29
C LEU A 169 0.29 5.48 5.00
N THR A 170 -0.40 6.37 5.71
CA THR A 170 -1.59 6.02 6.48
C THR A 170 -2.67 7.09 6.32
N PRO A 171 -3.74 6.82 5.54
CA PRO A 171 -4.86 7.74 5.43
C PRO A 171 -5.74 7.69 6.68
N TYR A 172 -6.25 8.86 7.07
CA TYR A 172 -7.31 8.95 8.07
C TYR A 172 -8.65 8.55 7.42
N GLU A 173 -9.34 7.57 7.98
CA GLU A 173 -10.66 7.10 7.52
C GLU A 173 -10.71 6.74 6.01
N CYS A 174 -9.60 6.24 5.45
CA CYS A 174 -9.47 5.94 4.02
C CYS A 174 -9.72 7.16 3.11
N SER A 175 -9.50 8.39 3.57
CA SER A 175 -9.63 9.61 2.77
C SER A 175 -8.28 10.07 2.22
N THR A 176 -8.30 10.80 1.10
CA THR A 176 -7.13 11.57 0.62
C THR A 176 -7.01 12.94 1.28
N SER A 177 -8.05 13.39 1.99
CA SER A 177 -8.07 14.71 2.61
C SER A 177 -7.11 14.82 3.79
N LEU A 178 -6.75 13.70 4.42
CA LEU A 178 -5.82 13.68 5.54
C LEU A 178 -5.07 12.35 5.58
N PHE A 179 -3.75 12.40 5.53
CA PHE A 179 -2.91 11.22 5.70
C PHE A 179 -1.56 11.58 6.31
N ALA A 180 -0.91 10.57 6.88
CA ALA A 180 0.45 10.67 7.40
C ALA A 180 1.41 9.87 6.51
N VAL A 181 2.62 10.38 6.36
CA VAL A 181 3.72 9.69 5.68
C VAL A 181 4.93 9.66 6.61
N THR A 182 5.60 8.51 6.71
CA THR A 182 6.83 8.36 7.49
C THR A 182 8.02 8.10 6.57
N ALA A 183 9.20 8.55 6.97
CA ALA A 183 10.42 8.46 6.18
C ALA A 183 11.58 7.82 6.94
N SER A 184 12.58 7.34 6.18
CA SER A 184 13.77 6.68 6.71
C SER A 184 14.69 7.60 7.53
N ASP A 185 14.61 8.90 7.36
CA ASP A 185 15.38 9.84 8.19
C ASP A 185 14.71 10.17 9.53
N GLY A 186 13.59 9.53 9.83
CA GLY A 186 12.79 9.75 11.03
C GLY A 186 11.80 10.90 10.94
N THR A 187 11.64 11.49 9.75
CA THR A 187 10.63 12.53 9.49
C THR A 187 9.23 11.93 9.39
N VAL A 188 8.25 12.67 9.89
CA VAL A 188 6.83 12.40 9.67
C VAL A 188 6.18 13.62 9.02
N TYR A 189 5.48 13.38 7.92
CA TYR A 189 4.70 14.37 7.20
C TYR A 189 3.22 14.13 7.49
N VAL A 190 2.48 15.20 7.72
CA VAL A 190 1.02 15.18 7.71
C VAL A 190 0.57 15.99 6.51
N VAL A 191 -0.17 15.37 5.62
CA VAL A 191 -0.75 16.00 4.43
C VAL A 191 -2.23 16.18 4.67
N GLU A 192 -2.72 17.38 4.43
CA GLU A 192 -4.11 17.78 4.57
C GLU A 192 -4.53 18.55 3.32
N GLU A 193 -5.60 18.08 2.66
CA GLU A 193 -6.12 18.67 1.42
C GLU A 193 -5.05 18.88 0.33
N GLY A 194 -4.16 17.88 0.16
CA GLY A 194 -3.08 17.91 -0.83
C GLY A 194 -1.92 18.85 -0.47
N LEU A 195 -1.85 19.34 0.76
CA LEU A 195 -0.76 20.21 1.22
C LEU A 195 -0.10 19.61 2.46
N VAL A 196 1.22 19.73 2.56
CA VAL A 196 1.94 19.35 3.78
C VAL A 196 1.59 20.33 4.89
N SER A 197 0.69 19.93 5.80
CA SER A 197 0.24 20.77 6.92
C SER A 197 1.23 20.72 8.08
N HIS A 198 1.87 19.56 8.29
CA HIS A 198 2.91 19.40 9.29
C HIS A 198 4.09 18.62 8.72
N LYS A 199 5.29 19.06 9.08
CA LYS A 199 6.52 18.32 8.87
C LYS A 199 7.25 18.23 10.20
N TRP A 200 7.27 17.05 10.80
CA TRP A 200 8.00 16.77 12.04
C TRP A 200 9.39 16.28 11.69
N TYR A 201 10.25 17.21 11.30
CA TYR A 201 11.65 16.99 10.92
C TYR A 201 12.58 17.81 11.80
N GLY A 202 13.83 17.37 11.91
CA GLY A 202 14.88 18.04 12.67
C GLY A 202 15.65 19.00 11.79
N ALA A 203 15.67 20.29 12.15
CA ALA A 203 16.70 21.20 11.69
C ALA A 203 17.88 21.15 12.68
N MET A 204 19.02 20.66 12.21
CA MET A 204 20.25 20.60 13.00
C MET A 204 20.78 22.02 13.28
N LYS A 205 21.11 22.26 14.56
CA LYS A 205 22.06 23.25 15.10
C LYS A 205 22.03 24.64 14.45
N LEU A 206 21.17 25.54 14.95
CA LEU A 206 21.54 26.97 15.09
C LEU A 206 20.69 27.75 16.11
N ASN A 207 19.74 27.15 16.83
CA ASN A 207 19.09 27.82 17.96
C ASN A 207 18.77 26.88 19.15
N PRO A 208 18.85 27.36 20.41
CA PRO A 208 18.68 26.57 21.63
C PRO A 208 17.26 26.03 21.87
N SER A 209 16.29 26.41 21.04
CA SER A 209 14.89 25.98 21.12
C SER A 209 14.57 24.68 20.35
N GLY A 210 15.55 24.08 19.68
CA GLY A 210 15.60 22.67 19.27
C GLY A 210 14.34 22.08 18.62
N LEU A 211 14.18 22.26 17.30
CA LEU A 211 13.25 21.46 16.50
C LEU A 211 13.71 19.99 16.51
N ARG A 212 12.84 19.10 16.97
CA ARG A 212 13.11 17.65 17.11
C ARG A 212 12.45 16.89 15.96
N LYS A 213 13.19 15.95 15.37
CA LYS A 213 12.60 14.95 14.47
C LYS A 213 11.49 14.20 15.21
N ALA A 214 10.53 13.65 14.46
CA ALA A 214 9.61 12.70 15.05
C ALA A 214 10.39 11.54 15.68
N HIS A 215 11.36 10.97 14.98
CA HIS A 215 12.33 10.01 15.52
C HIS A 215 13.76 10.30 15.03
N GLU A 216 14.77 9.84 15.78
CA GLU A 216 16.18 10.02 15.37
C GLU A 216 16.64 8.98 14.33
N VAL A 217 15.78 8.01 14.03
CA VAL A 217 16.00 6.86 13.15
C VAL A 217 14.75 6.57 12.30
N GLU A 218 14.85 5.59 11.40
CA GLU A 218 13.79 5.17 10.48
C GLU A 218 12.44 5.02 11.15
N THR A 219 11.45 5.81 10.70
CA THR A 219 10.07 5.72 11.19
C THR A 219 9.27 4.85 10.23
N TRP A 220 8.92 3.66 10.69
CA TRP A 220 8.33 2.60 9.88
C TRP A 220 6.81 2.60 9.84
N SER A 221 6.16 3.24 10.82
CA SER A 221 4.72 3.14 10.95
C SER A 221 4.11 4.40 11.52
N SER A 222 2.86 4.65 11.12
CA SER A 222 2.01 5.63 11.76
C SER A 222 0.56 5.15 11.80
N THR A 223 -0.23 5.70 12.71
CA THR A 223 -1.68 5.53 12.71
C THR A 223 -2.35 6.68 13.43
N PHE A 224 -3.43 7.19 12.86
CA PHE A 224 -4.30 8.12 13.57
C PHE A 224 -5.10 7.39 14.64
N GLN A 225 -5.48 8.11 15.69
CA GLN A 225 -6.48 7.64 16.64
C GLN A 225 -7.85 7.56 15.94
N PRO A 226 -8.58 6.43 16.04
CA PRO A 226 -9.93 6.33 15.49
C PRO A 226 -10.87 7.43 16.04
N GLY A 227 -11.56 8.14 15.16
CA GLY A 227 -12.48 9.22 15.50
C GLY A 227 -11.82 10.50 16.01
N ASN A 228 -10.49 10.60 16.01
CA ASN A 228 -9.78 11.81 16.38
C ASN A 228 -8.59 12.06 15.43
N PRO A 229 -8.77 12.87 14.38
CA PRO A 229 -7.73 13.13 13.39
C PRO A 229 -6.55 13.92 13.94
N ASN A 230 -6.65 14.51 15.13
CA ASN A 230 -5.59 15.31 15.72
C ASN A 230 -4.51 14.48 16.42
N ILE A 231 -4.81 13.22 16.75
CA ILE A 231 -3.88 12.35 17.47
C ILE A 231 -3.28 11.36 16.49
N LEU A 232 -1.95 11.40 16.37
CA LEU A 232 -1.16 10.52 15.51
C LEU A 232 -0.14 9.77 16.36
N LEU A 233 -0.07 8.46 16.19
CA LEU A 233 0.93 7.60 16.79
C LEU A 233 1.94 7.21 15.72
N THR A 234 3.22 7.16 16.07
CA THR A 234 4.30 6.73 15.17
C THR A 234 5.20 5.70 15.86
N GLY A 235 5.74 4.77 15.08
CA GLY A 235 6.69 3.77 15.54
C GLY A 235 7.94 3.74 14.65
N ALA A 236 9.10 3.56 15.27
CA ALA A 236 10.40 3.64 14.63
C ALA A 236 11.40 2.63 15.23
N ASP A 237 12.57 2.53 14.61
CA ASP A 237 13.66 1.64 15.08
C ASP A 237 14.29 2.05 16.41
N ASP A 238 13.92 3.21 16.95
CA ASP A 238 14.30 3.61 18.31
C ASP A 238 13.53 2.84 19.39
N SER A 239 12.71 1.85 18.97
CA SER A 239 11.87 0.99 19.81
C SER A 239 10.88 1.80 20.66
N ARG A 240 10.45 2.97 20.16
CA ARG A 240 9.51 3.85 20.85
C ARG A 240 8.26 4.08 20.02
N ILE A 241 7.14 4.15 20.71
CA ILE A 241 5.91 4.72 20.15
C ILE A 241 5.81 6.16 20.63
N LYS A 242 5.61 7.09 19.71
CA LYS A 242 5.40 8.51 20.05
C LYS A 242 4.00 8.93 19.68
N VAL A 243 3.38 9.69 20.58
CA VAL A 243 2.02 10.23 20.41
C VAL A 243 2.15 11.72 20.18
N PHE A 244 1.58 12.19 19.08
CA PHE A 244 1.56 13.59 18.69
C PHE A 244 0.14 14.11 18.70
N ASP A 245 -0.02 15.35 19.15
CA ASP A 245 -1.24 16.13 18.95
C ASP A 245 -0.93 17.24 17.95
N ARG A 246 -1.53 17.17 16.76
CA ARG A 246 -1.33 18.13 15.67
C ARG A 246 -1.61 19.57 16.09
N ARG A 247 -2.41 19.80 17.13
CA ARG A 247 -2.77 21.14 17.62
C ARG A 247 -1.69 21.77 18.51
N LEU A 248 -0.79 20.96 19.05
CA LEU A 248 0.18 21.36 20.08
C LEU A 248 1.60 21.55 19.55
N GLY A 249 1.78 21.46 18.22
CA GLY A 249 3.04 21.71 17.53
C GLY A 249 3.76 20.42 17.10
N VAL A 250 5.09 20.44 17.14
CA VAL A 250 5.94 19.38 16.54
C VAL A 250 6.52 18.39 17.55
N ALA A 251 6.30 18.61 18.85
CA ALA A 251 6.84 17.75 19.90
C ALA A 251 5.85 16.63 20.24
N PRO A 252 6.34 15.40 20.49
CA PRO A 252 5.48 14.33 20.98
C PRO A 252 4.96 14.69 22.37
N GLN A 253 3.66 14.48 22.59
CA GLN A 253 3.01 14.63 23.89
C GLN A 253 3.38 13.50 24.84
N HIS A 254 3.51 12.29 24.29
CA HIS A 254 3.92 11.10 25.03
C HIS A 254 4.93 10.28 24.24
N THR A 255 5.86 9.66 24.95
CA THR A 255 6.74 8.62 24.43
C THR A 255 6.53 7.38 25.28
N LEU A 256 6.11 6.29 24.63
CA LEU A 256 5.89 5.01 25.28
C LEU A 256 7.16 4.18 25.10
N HIS A 257 7.60 3.57 26.20
CA HIS A 257 8.73 2.66 26.26
C HIS A 257 8.21 1.25 26.51
N TRP A 258 8.79 0.29 25.82
CA TRP A 258 8.62 -1.13 26.13
C TRP A 258 9.62 -1.54 27.21
#